data_AF-A0A1W1X693-F1
#
_entry.id   AF-A0A1W1X693-F1
#
_cell.length_a   1.000
_cell.length_b   1.000
_cell.length_c   1.000
_cell.angle_alpha   90.00
_cell.angle_beta   90.00
_cell.angle_gamma   90.00
#
_symmetry.space_group_name_H-M   'P 1'
#
loop_
_entity.id
_entity.type
_entity.pdbx_description
1 polymer ?
#
loop_
_entity_poly.entity_id
_entity_poly.type
_entity_poly.pdbx_seq_one_letter_code
_entity_poly.pdbx_strand_id
1 'polypeptide(L)'
;MTLDYLKNLLRIDFTDDDSYLADLIDIAQIYIDFCVGEAYKTDDKALKLADILLQKFVTDMNTNRSTTISENIKQDRIVTTTLDLLSNYME
;
A
#
# COMPACT_ATOMS: atom_id res chain seq x y z
N MET A 1 7.15 -4.91 2.72
CA MET A 1 7.49 -5.18 1.29
C MET A 1 8.90 -4.70 0.95
N THR A 2 9.62 -5.37 0.03
CA THR A 2 10.95 -4.93 -0.45
C THR A 2 10.86 -4.21 -1.80
N LEU A 3 11.86 -3.37 -2.09
CA LEU A 3 11.98 -2.67 -3.37
C LEU A 3 12.04 -3.63 -4.57
N ASP A 4 12.82 -4.71 -4.47
CA ASP A 4 12.94 -5.71 -5.53
C ASP A 4 11.60 -6.40 -5.84
N TYR A 5 10.79 -6.68 -4.81
CA TYR A 5 9.46 -7.25 -5.00
C TYR A 5 8.56 -6.28 -5.77
N LEU A 6 8.59 -4.99 -5.40
CA LEU A 6 7.84 -3.95 -6.08
C LEU A 6 8.28 -3.77 -7.54
N LYS A 7 9.59 -3.75 -7.82
CA LYS A 7 10.13 -3.67 -9.18
C LYS A 7 9.66 -4.82 -10.06
N ASN A 8 9.68 -6.04 -9.51
CA ASN A 8 9.13 -7.21 -10.20
C ASN A 8 7.63 -7.06 -10.47
N LEU A 9 6.87 -6.54 -9.51
CA LEU A 9 5.43 -6.29 -9.66
C LEU A 9 5.13 -5.27 -10.77
N LEU A 10 5.89 -4.17 -10.81
CA LEU A 10 5.73 -3.08 -11.77
C LEU A 10 6.44 -3.32 -13.11
N ARG A 11 7.22 -4.42 -13.23
CA ARG A 11 8.07 -4.74 -14.39
C ARG A 11 9.08 -3.63 -14.72
N ILE A 12 9.70 -3.09 -13.67
CA ILE A 12 10.76 -2.08 -13.76
C ILE A 12 12.11 -2.80 -13.63
N ASP A 13 12.96 -2.66 -14.64
CA ASP A 13 14.30 -3.27 -14.70
C ASP A 13 15.44 -2.24 -14.52
N PHE A 14 15.12 -0.95 -14.56
CA PHE A 14 16.06 0.15 -14.33
C PHE A 14 16.11 0.56 -12.85
N THR A 15 17.19 1.26 -12.47
CA THR A 15 17.47 1.67 -11.08
C THR A 15 17.30 3.16 -10.81
N ASP A 16 17.01 3.95 -11.85
CA ASP A 16 16.97 5.42 -11.76
C ASP A 16 15.86 5.91 -10.81
N ASP A 17 14.79 5.13 -10.66
CA ASP A 17 13.64 5.45 -9.82
C ASP A 17 13.66 4.73 -8.46
N ASP A 18 14.77 4.09 -8.06
CA ASP A 18 14.85 3.27 -6.83
C ASP A 18 14.50 4.04 -5.57
N SER A 19 15.05 5.24 -5.42
CA SER A 19 14.78 6.12 -4.29
C SER A 19 13.30 6.53 -4.26
N TYR A 20 12.72 6.84 -5.43
CA TYR A 20 11.31 7.21 -5.53
C TYR A 20 10.39 6.03 -5.17
N LEU A 21 10.69 4.84 -5.67
CA LEU A 21 9.93 3.62 -5.37
C LEU A 21 10.05 3.24 -3.89
N ALA A 22 11.22 3.41 -3.27
CA ALA A 22 11.40 3.21 -1.84
C ALA A 22 10.57 4.21 -1.03
N ASP A 23 10.58 5.48 -1.40
CA ASP A 23 9.76 6.52 -0.75
C ASP A 23 8.25 6.20 -0.86
N LEU A 24 7.78 5.68 -2.00
CA LEU A 24 6.38 5.27 -2.15
C LEU A 24 6.00 4.13 -1.21
N ILE A 25 6.89 3.14 -1.02
CA ILE A 25 6.67 2.03 -0.08
C ILE A 25 6.54 2.60 1.34
N ASP A 26 7.44 3.48 1.75
CA ASP A 26 7.44 4.06 3.09
C ASP A 26 6.20 4.91 3.35
N ILE A 27 5.82 5.78 2.39
CA ILE A 27 4.61 6.61 2.50
C ILE A 27 3.36 5.74 2.62
N ALA A 28 3.23 4.70 1.80
CA ALA A 28 2.08 3.81 1.83
C ALA A 28 2.04 2.99 3.13
N GLN A 29 3.19 2.57 3.66
CA GLN A 29 3.29 1.87 4.94
C GLN A 29 2.87 2.77 6.10
N ILE A 30 3.34 4.03 6.13
CA ILE A 30 2.93 5.04 7.12
C ILE A 30 1.43 5.29 7.05
N TYR A 31 0.85 5.38 5.84
CA TYR A 31 -0.59 5.58 5.69
C TYR A 31 -1.40 4.43 6.30
N ILE A 32 -1.00 3.18 6.03
CA ILE A 32 -1.65 1.99 6.60
C ILE A 32 -1.53 2.04 8.13
N ASP A 33 -0.32 2.21 8.67
CA ASP A 33 -0.08 2.26 10.12
C ASP A 33 -0.88 3.37 10.80
N PHE A 34 -1.03 4.53 10.15
CA PHE A 34 -1.85 5.63 10.65
C PHE A 34 -3.35 5.30 10.65
N CYS A 35 -3.85 4.59 9.65
CA CYS A 35 -5.26 4.25 9.54
C CYS A 35 -5.69 3.11 10.46
N VAL A 36 -4.83 2.12 10.69
CA VAL A 36 -5.20 0.86 11.37
C VAL A 36 -4.36 0.56 12.61
N GLY A 37 -3.46 1.47 13.00
CA GLY A 37 -2.49 1.26 14.07
C GLY A 37 -1.44 0.22 13.70
N GLU A 38 -0.62 -0.20 14.66
CA GLU A 38 0.46 -1.18 14.44
C GLU A 38 0.14 -2.58 14.99
N ALA A 39 -1.02 -2.78 15.60
CA ALA A 39 -1.41 -4.04 16.25
C ALA A 39 -1.44 -5.23 15.26
N TYR A 40 -1.84 -4.96 14.01
CA TYR A 40 -1.88 -5.96 12.94
C TYR A 40 -0.51 -6.58 12.63
N LYS A 41 0.61 -5.92 12.98
CA LYS A 41 1.97 -6.44 12.78
C LYS A 41 2.27 -7.68 13.61
N THR A 42 1.43 -7.97 14.62
CA THR A 42 1.57 -9.16 15.49
C THR A 42 0.83 -10.40 14.99
N ASP A 43 -0.05 -10.26 13.99
CA ASP A 43 -0.82 -11.37 13.40
C ASP A 43 -0.34 -11.63 11.96
N ASP A 44 0.10 -12.86 11.67
CA ASP A 44 0.64 -13.25 10.35
C ASP A 44 -0.38 -13.13 9.21
N LYS A 45 -1.68 -13.31 9.49
CA LYS A 45 -2.74 -13.13 8.47
C LYS A 45 -3.01 -11.66 8.23
N ALA A 46 -3.06 -10.86 9.28
CA ALA A 46 -3.26 -9.42 9.17
C ALA A 46 -2.07 -8.75 8.47
N LEU A 47 -0.85 -9.22 8.71
CA LEU A 47 0.36 -8.77 8.02
C LEU A 47 0.29 -9.06 6.52
N LYS A 48 -0.18 -10.26 6.13
CA LYS A 48 -0.42 -10.61 4.71
C LYS A 48 -1.49 -9.74 4.06
N LEU A 49 -2.55 -9.37 4.79
CA LEU A 49 -3.57 -8.45 4.30
C LEU A 49 -3.02 -7.03 4.11
N ALA A 50 -2.24 -6.54 5.07
CA ALA A 50 -1.55 -5.27 4.97
C ALA A 50 -0.57 -5.24 3.79
N ASP A 51 0.15 -6.34 3.52
CA ASP A 51 1.04 -6.45 2.35
C ASP A 51 0.27 -6.36 1.01
N ILE A 52 -0.93 -6.94 0.92
CA ILE A 52 -1.78 -6.81 -0.28
C ILE A 52 -2.21 -5.35 -0.46
N LEU A 53 -2.59 -4.69 0.65
CA LEU A 53 -3.00 -3.31 0.66
C LEU A 53 -1.85 -2.37 0.25
N LEU A 54 -0.65 -2.63 0.77
CA LEU A 54 0.56 -1.90 0.45
C LEU A 54 0.92 -2.03 -1.04
N GLN A 55 0.83 -3.23 -1.60
CA GLN A 55 1.08 -3.47 -3.04
C GLN A 55 0.15 -2.63 -3.90
N LYS A 56 -1.11 -2.56 -3.51
CA LYS A 56 -2.12 -1.81 -4.23
C LYS A 56 -1.89 -0.31 -4.15
N PHE A 57 -1.63 0.23 -2.95
CA PHE A 57 -1.36 1.66 -2.79
C PHE A 57 -0.13 2.10 -3.59
N VAL A 58 0.98 1.38 -3.48
CA VAL A 58 2.20 1.75 -4.18
C VAL A 58 2.03 1.67 -5.70
N THR A 59 1.30 0.65 -6.20
CA THR A 59 0.95 0.55 -7.62
C THR A 59 0.06 1.71 -8.07
N ASP A 60 -0.96 2.04 -7.28
CA ASP A 60 -1.89 3.13 -7.57
C ASP A 60 -1.16 4.49 -7.56
N MET A 61 -0.24 4.72 -6.62
CA MET A 61 0.58 5.94 -6.53
C MET A 61 1.56 6.08 -7.70
N ASN A 62 2.21 4.99 -8.12
CA ASN A 62 3.14 5.02 -9.24
C ASN A 62 2.42 5.21 -10.59
N THR A 63 1.26 4.57 -10.76
CA THR A 63 0.46 4.65 -12.00
C THR A 63 -0.32 5.96 -12.11
N ASN A 64 -0.90 6.43 -11.01
CA ASN A 64 -1.63 7.70 -10.95
C ASN A 64 -0.75 8.79 -10.33
N ARG A 65 0.17 9.33 -11.12
CA ARG A 65 0.98 10.51 -10.74
C ARG A 65 0.18 11.81 -10.69
N SER A 66 -1.12 11.77 -10.99
CA SER A 66 -2.02 12.92 -10.88
C SER A 66 -2.38 13.17 -9.42
N THR A 67 -2.20 14.42 -8.96
CA THR A 67 -2.70 14.88 -7.65
C THR A 67 -4.22 15.09 -7.62
N THR A 68 -4.86 15.04 -8.79
CA THR A 68 -6.30 15.16 -8.97
C THR A 68 -6.98 13.80 -8.86
N ILE A 69 -7.63 13.56 -7.73
CA ILE A 69 -8.59 12.48 -7.55
C ILE A 69 -9.79 12.80 -8.46
N SER A 70 -9.94 12.11 -9.58
CA SER A 70 -11.19 12.24 -10.36
C SER A 70 -12.35 11.75 -9.49
N GLU A 71 -13.46 12.50 -9.42
CA GLU A 71 -14.61 12.17 -8.55
C GLU A 71 -15.24 10.79 -8.83
N ASN A 72 -14.84 10.11 -9.91
CA ASN A 72 -15.32 8.80 -10.33
C ASN A 72 -14.30 7.66 -10.13
N ILE A 73 -13.32 7.79 -9.22
CA ILE A 73 -12.54 6.61 -8.80
C ILE A 73 -13.52 5.69 -8.05
N LYS A 74 -13.94 4.61 -8.70
CA LYS A 74 -14.72 3.53 -8.07
C LYS A 74 -14.05 3.19 -6.74
N GLN A 75 -14.75 3.45 -5.65
CA GLN A 75 -14.26 3.15 -4.31
C GLN A 75 -13.86 1.68 -4.27
N ASP A 76 -12.58 1.43 -4.05
CA ASP A 76 -12.05 0.09 -4.17
C ASP A 76 -12.47 -0.72 -2.94
N ARG A 77 -13.51 -1.55 -3.12
CA ARG A 77 -14.11 -2.32 -2.02
C ARG A 77 -13.08 -3.19 -1.30
N ILE A 78 -12.00 -3.62 -1.97
CA ILE A 78 -10.93 -4.39 -1.36
C ILE A 78 -10.13 -3.53 -0.39
N VAL A 79 -9.81 -2.29 -0.76
CA VAL A 79 -9.13 -1.32 0.11
C VAL A 79 -9.98 -1.03 1.35
N THR A 80 -11.25 -0.68 1.16
CA THR A 80 -12.16 -0.37 2.28
C THR A 80 -12.34 -1.58 3.20
N THR A 81 -12.61 -2.77 2.65
CA THR A 81 -12.81 -3.98 3.46
C THR A 81 -11.53 -4.35 4.23
N THR A 82 -10.37 -4.18 3.62
CA THR A 82 -9.09 -4.52 4.27
C THR A 82 -8.76 -3.53 5.38
N LEU A 83 -8.97 -2.22 5.17
CA LEU A 83 -8.82 -1.21 6.21
C LEU A 83 -9.79 -1.44 7.37
N ASP A 84 -11.05 -1.76 7.09
CA ASP A 84 -12.04 -2.08 8.13
C ASP A 84 -11.67 -3.36 8.91
N LEU A 85 -11.16 -4.40 8.23
CA LEU A 85 -10.70 -5.61 8.90
C LEU A 85 -9.48 -5.36 9.78
N LEU A 86 -8.54 -4.55 9.32
CA LEU A 86 -7.32 -4.23 10.05
C LEU A 86 -7.58 -3.27 11.21
N SER A 87 -8.49 -2.30 11.06
CA SER A 87 -8.84 -1.37 12.14
C SER A 87 -9.52 -2.05 13.33
N ASN A 88 -10.23 -3.16 13.10
CA ASN A 88 -10.78 -4.00 14.18
C ASN A 88 -9.71 -4.70 15.03
N TYR A 89 -8.42 -4.68 14.64
CA TYR A 89 -7.33 -5.13 15.52
C TYR A 89 -6.87 -4.05 16.50
N MET A 90 -7.41 -2.83 16.43
CA MET A 90 -7.12 -1.76 17.40
C MET A 90 -7.94 -1.85 18.70
N GLU A 91 -8.99 -2.68 18.74
CA GLU A 91 -9.74 -3.03 19.97
C GLU A 91 -9.14 -4.24 20.69
#